data_AF-A0A8H7PBT1-F1
#
_entry.id   AF-A0A8H7PBT1-F1
#
_cell.length_a   1.000
_cell.length_b   1.000
_cell.length_c   1.000
_cell.angle_alpha   90.00
_cell.angle_beta   90.00
_cell.angle_gamma   90.00
#
_symmetry.space_group_name_H-M   'P 1'
#
loop_
_entity.id
_entity.type
_entity.pdbx_description
1 polymer ?
#
loop_
_entity_poly.entity_id
_entity_poly.type
_entity_poly.pdbx_seq_one_letter_code
_entity_poly.pdbx_strand_id
1 'polypeptide(L)'
;MDVVWDSLITPGPLMHTFPPDSWTTETRVTRAEGEFIVASFVRPLVPDDFAGFLLYAPRVKPLGGHGRNVCLGQSSELRLAEAALHVLEVAKPPGPPLPNLHSLEYDGLFLDIGGIAVPAMRIFFGPRLMSVKLWAHAKRHEDASIQMLKELAEKSPQIEQASFMFFADCPRA
;
A
#
# COMPACT_ATOMS: atom_id res chain seq x y z
N MET A 1 -13.32 -13.47 14.65
CA MET A 1 -13.21 -13.08 13.22
C MET A 1 -11.90 -12.29 13.03
N ASP A 2 -10.82 -12.63 13.75
CA ASP A 2 -9.75 -11.67 14.05
C ASP A 2 -8.42 -11.94 13.32
N VAL A 3 -8.25 -13.13 12.74
CA VAL A 3 -7.02 -13.56 12.07
C VAL A 3 -6.77 -12.82 10.74
N VAL A 4 -7.82 -12.29 10.11
CA VAL A 4 -7.74 -11.64 8.79
C VAL A 4 -6.90 -10.35 8.82
N TRP A 5 -6.82 -9.69 9.98
CA TRP A 5 -6.12 -8.41 10.11
C TRP A 5 -4.68 -8.54 10.59
N ASP A 6 -4.24 -9.74 10.98
CA ASP A 6 -2.87 -9.95 11.47
C ASP A 6 -1.84 -9.83 10.34
N SER A 7 -2.23 -10.08 9.09
CA SER A 7 -1.39 -10.03 7.89
C SER A 7 -2.24 -9.68 6.68
N LEU A 8 -1.89 -8.60 5.97
CA LEU A 8 -2.58 -8.19 4.75
C LEU A 8 -1.67 -8.32 3.54
N ILE A 9 -2.19 -8.87 2.45
CA ILE A 9 -1.44 -9.00 1.19
C ILE A 9 -1.42 -7.68 0.42
N THR A 10 -2.52 -6.93 0.48
CA THR A 10 -2.69 -5.59 -0.10
C THR A 10 -3.38 -4.67 0.91
N PRO A 11 -3.33 -3.34 0.71
CA PRO A 11 -4.12 -2.41 1.53
C PRO A 11 -5.61 -2.44 1.21
N GLY A 12 -6.04 -3.11 0.12
CA GLY A 12 -7.44 -3.14 -0.33
C GLY A 12 -8.44 -3.56 0.77
N PRO A 13 -8.21 -4.64 1.54
CA PRO A 13 -9.07 -5.04 2.64
C PRO A 13 -9.32 -3.94 3.69
N LEU A 14 -8.40 -2.98 3.87
CA LEU A 14 -8.60 -1.84 4.79
C LEU A 14 -9.80 -0.98 4.39
N MET A 15 -10.22 -1.01 3.12
CA MET A 15 -11.39 -0.28 2.64
C MET A 15 -12.68 -0.71 3.34
N HIS A 16 -12.79 -1.98 3.75
CA HIS A 16 -13.94 -2.48 4.51
C HIS A 16 -14.07 -1.88 5.91
N THR A 17 -13.05 -1.15 6.39
CA THR A 17 -13.09 -0.46 7.69
C THR A 17 -13.65 0.96 7.60
N PHE A 18 -13.85 1.47 6.38
CA PHE A 18 -14.46 2.78 6.13
C PHE A 18 -15.97 2.65 5.89
N PRO A 19 -16.74 3.74 6.09
CA PRO A 19 -18.17 3.75 5.80
C PRO A 19 -18.49 3.32 4.36
N PRO A 20 -19.52 2.49 4.12
CA PRO A 20 -19.83 1.96 2.78
C PRO A 20 -20.12 3.03 1.71
N ASP A 21 -20.56 4.23 2.12
CA ASP A 21 -20.82 5.37 1.24
C ASP A 21 -19.54 6.14 0.85
N SER A 22 -18.42 5.87 1.51
CA SER A 22 -17.17 6.60 1.30
C SER A 22 -16.31 6.04 0.17
N TRP A 23 -16.58 4.81 -0.29
CA TRP A 23 -15.78 4.13 -1.31
C TRP A 23 -16.60 3.25 -2.25
N THR A 24 -15.99 2.87 -3.37
CA THR A 24 -16.56 2.00 -4.39
C THR A 24 -15.51 1.05 -4.95
N THR A 25 -15.95 0.08 -5.76
CA THR A 25 -15.09 -0.87 -6.47
C THR A 25 -15.31 -0.81 -7.97
N GLU A 26 -14.24 -0.99 -8.72
CA GLU A 26 -14.25 -1.15 -10.18
C GLU A 26 -13.48 -2.41 -10.56
N THR A 27 -14.07 -3.25 -11.40
CA THR A 27 -13.37 -4.38 -12.01
C THR A 27 -12.48 -3.90 -13.14
N ARG A 28 -11.20 -4.25 -13.10
CA ARG A 28 -10.22 -3.96 -14.15
C ARG A 28 -9.65 -5.25 -14.70
N VAL A 29 -9.32 -5.23 -15.99
CA VAL A 29 -8.72 -6.36 -16.69
C VAL A 29 -7.43 -5.91 -17.35
N THR A 30 -6.31 -6.55 -16.98
CA THR A 30 -5.03 -6.33 -17.64
C THR A 30 -4.53 -7.61 -18.30
N ARG A 31 -3.71 -7.48 -19.34
CA ARG A 31 -3.10 -8.65 -20.00
C ARG A 31 -2.12 -9.39 -19.10
N ALA A 32 -1.52 -8.71 -18.14
CA ALA A 32 -0.49 -9.27 -17.27
C ALA A 32 -1.08 -10.02 -16.07
N GLU A 33 -2.24 -9.57 -15.56
CA GLU A 33 -2.77 -10.04 -14.27
C GLU A 33 -4.18 -10.61 -14.37
N GLY A 34 -4.83 -10.48 -15.52
CA GLY A 34 -6.22 -10.87 -15.69
C GLY A 34 -7.18 -9.86 -15.04
N GLU A 35 -8.29 -10.37 -14.52
CA GLU A 35 -9.34 -9.58 -13.86
C GLU A 35 -9.03 -9.38 -12.37
N PHE A 36 -9.15 -8.15 -11.89
CA PHE A 36 -9.00 -7.79 -10.47
C PHE A 36 -9.91 -6.62 -10.10
N ILE A 37 -10.16 -6.45 -8.80
CA ILE A 37 -11.05 -5.41 -8.26
C ILE A 37 -10.20 -4.29 -7.65
N VAL A 38 -10.50 -3.05 -8.02
CA VAL A 38 -9.84 -1.85 -7.50
C VAL A 38 -10.84 -1.04 -6.67
N ALA A 39 -10.49 -0.74 -5.42
CA ALA A 39 -11.25 0.11 -4.54
C ALA A 39 -10.76 1.56 -4.56
N SER A 40 -11.68 2.52 -4.55
CA SER A 40 -11.40 3.95 -4.56
C SER A 40 -12.37 4.73 -3.66
N PHE A 41 -11.93 5.86 -3.10
CA PHE A 41 -12.83 6.76 -2.37
C PHE A 41 -13.67 7.59 -3.34
N VAL A 42 -14.97 7.74 -3.04
CA VAL A 42 -15.92 8.50 -3.87
C VAL A 42 -16.19 9.90 -3.32
N ARG A 43 -15.72 10.20 -2.12
CA ARG A 43 -15.80 11.52 -1.47
C ARG A 43 -14.58 11.77 -0.60
N PRO A 44 -14.29 13.03 -0.23
CA PRO A 44 -13.32 13.34 0.82
C PRO A 44 -13.66 12.63 2.13
N LEU A 45 -12.62 12.18 2.83
CA LEU A 45 -12.74 11.58 4.14
C LEU A 45 -12.81 12.64 5.24
N VAL A 46 -13.71 12.44 6.19
CA VAL A 46 -13.81 13.23 7.42
C VAL A 46 -13.26 12.43 8.61
N PRO A 47 -12.88 13.07 9.72
CA PRO A 47 -12.28 12.37 10.88
C PRO A 47 -13.08 11.16 11.37
N ASP A 48 -14.41 11.24 11.37
CA ASP A 48 -15.29 10.15 11.83
C ASP A 48 -15.24 8.90 10.93
N ASP A 49 -14.89 9.06 9.64
CA ASP A 49 -14.75 7.92 8.71
C ASP A 49 -13.62 6.98 9.14
N PHE A 50 -12.65 7.47 9.92
CA PHE A 50 -11.50 6.70 10.37
C PHE A 50 -11.79 5.85 11.61
N ALA A 51 -12.98 5.93 12.22
CA ALA A 51 -13.28 5.21 13.47
C ALA A 51 -13.06 3.70 13.34
N GLY A 52 -13.57 3.09 12.28
CA GLY A 52 -13.35 1.66 11.98
C GLY A 52 -11.90 1.39 11.62
N PHE A 53 -11.31 2.22 10.76
CA PHE A 53 -9.91 2.10 10.36
C PHE A 53 -8.96 2.07 11.56
N LEU A 54 -9.10 3.01 12.50
CA LEU A 54 -8.25 3.11 13.69
C LEU A 54 -8.42 1.93 14.66
N LEU A 55 -9.56 1.24 14.63
CA LEU A 55 -9.80 0.03 15.43
C LEU A 55 -9.01 -1.18 14.89
N TYR A 56 -8.86 -1.30 13.57
CA TYR A 56 -8.23 -2.46 12.91
C TYR A 56 -6.78 -2.21 12.49
N ALA A 57 -6.42 -0.96 12.19
CA ALA A 57 -5.07 -0.56 11.77
C ALA A 57 -3.94 -1.08 12.67
N PRO A 58 -4.04 -1.05 14.02
CA PRO A 58 -2.99 -1.58 14.89
C PRO A 58 -2.82 -3.10 14.82
N ARG A 59 -3.72 -3.84 14.17
CA ARG A 59 -3.62 -5.31 14.08
C ARG A 59 -2.72 -5.76 12.94
N VAL A 60 -2.58 -4.93 11.91
CA VAL A 60 -1.77 -5.21 10.73
C VAL A 60 -0.29 -5.12 11.08
N LYS A 61 0.43 -6.25 10.94
CA LYS A 61 1.87 -6.34 11.27
C LYS A 61 2.74 -6.47 10.01
N PRO A 62 2.47 -7.38 9.07
CA PRO A 62 2.97 -7.27 7.71
C PRO A 62 1.87 -6.76 6.77
N LEU A 63 2.30 -5.91 5.83
CA LEU A 63 1.55 -5.52 4.64
C LEU A 63 2.38 -5.93 3.43
N GLY A 64 1.87 -6.87 2.62
CA GLY A 64 2.59 -7.39 1.46
C GLY A 64 2.86 -8.90 1.49
N GLY A 65 3.94 -9.30 0.83
CA GLY A 65 4.42 -10.70 0.77
C GLY A 65 4.16 -11.41 -0.57
N HIS A 66 3.97 -10.64 -1.66
CA HIS A 66 3.60 -11.17 -2.96
C HIS A 66 4.58 -12.21 -3.51
N GLY A 67 5.89 -12.11 -3.23
CA GLY A 67 6.86 -13.13 -3.66
C GLY A 67 6.58 -14.54 -3.12
N ARG A 68 5.88 -14.65 -1.97
CA ARG A 68 5.44 -15.92 -1.38
C ARG A 68 4.01 -16.29 -1.78
N ASN A 69 3.12 -15.30 -1.90
CA ASN A 69 1.69 -15.52 -2.11
C ASN A 69 1.32 -15.80 -3.58
N VAL A 70 2.08 -15.26 -4.55
CA VAL A 70 1.93 -15.59 -5.99
C VAL A 70 2.28 -17.06 -6.23
N CYS A 71 3.32 -17.58 -5.57
CA CYS A 71 3.68 -19.00 -5.61
C CYS A 71 2.60 -19.93 -5.01
N LEU A 72 1.68 -19.38 -4.21
CA LEU A 72 0.60 -20.10 -3.53
C LEU A 72 -0.78 -19.86 -4.18
N GLY A 73 -0.85 -19.12 -5.29
CA GLY A 73 -2.11 -18.81 -5.98
C GLY A 73 -3.07 -17.90 -5.18
N GLN A 74 -2.58 -17.24 -4.14
CA GLN A 74 -3.37 -16.32 -3.32
C GLN A 74 -3.33 -14.92 -3.93
N SER A 75 -4.19 -14.70 -4.93
CA SER A 75 -4.52 -13.36 -5.42
C SER A 75 -5.45 -12.70 -4.40
N SER A 76 -5.05 -11.59 -3.79
CA SER A 76 -6.04 -10.76 -3.10
C SER A 76 -6.84 -10.02 -4.17
N GLU A 77 -8.13 -10.35 -4.29
CA GLU A 77 -9.01 -9.78 -5.32
C GLU A 77 -9.15 -8.25 -5.22
N LEU A 78 -9.01 -7.69 -4.01
CA LEU A 78 -9.22 -6.27 -3.75
C LEU A 78 -7.89 -5.50 -3.63
N ARG A 79 -7.69 -4.55 -4.53
CA ARG A 79 -6.56 -3.61 -4.55
C ARG A 79 -7.04 -2.20 -4.23
N LEU A 80 -6.11 -1.33 -3.82
CA LEU A 80 -6.40 0.08 -3.57
C LEU A 80 -5.95 0.92 -4.76
N ALA A 81 -6.82 1.83 -5.24
CA ALA A 81 -6.48 2.78 -6.29
C ALA A 81 -5.36 3.75 -5.84
N GLU A 82 -4.54 4.22 -6.78
CA GLU A 82 -3.51 5.25 -6.50
C GLU A 82 -4.11 6.50 -5.85
N ALA A 83 -5.18 7.02 -6.44
CA ALA A 83 -5.86 8.22 -5.95
C ALA A 83 -6.37 8.03 -4.51
N ALA A 84 -6.69 6.81 -4.11
CA ALA A 84 -7.14 6.53 -2.75
C ALA A 84 -6.00 6.65 -1.72
N LEU A 85 -4.76 6.31 -2.08
CA LEU A 85 -3.59 6.57 -1.23
C LEU A 85 -3.38 8.08 -1.04
N HIS A 86 -3.57 8.87 -2.10
CA HIS A 86 -3.48 10.32 -2.00
C HIS A 86 -4.58 10.91 -1.10
N VAL A 87 -5.82 10.40 -1.20
CA VAL A 87 -6.92 10.81 -0.31
C VAL A 87 -6.58 10.50 1.16
N LEU A 88 -6.02 9.32 1.46
CA LEU A 88 -5.58 8.97 2.81
C LEU A 88 -4.48 9.90 3.31
N GLU A 89 -3.54 10.27 2.43
CA GLU A 89 -2.46 11.18 2.77
C GLU A 89 -2.97 12.58 3.11
N VAL A 90 -3.90 13.11 2.31
CA VAL A 90 -4.49 14.44 2.50
C VAL A 90 -5.36 14.49 3.76
N ALA A 91 -6.16 13.45 3.99
CA ALA A 91 -7.06 13.37 5.13
C ALA A 91 -6.33 13.24 6.48
N LYS A 92 -5.06 12.77 6.46
CA LYS A 92 -4.15 12.65 7.63
C LYS A 92 -4.81 11.98 8.84
N PRO A 93 -4.87 10.64 8.91
CA PRO A 93 -5.27 9.97 10.13
C PRO A 93 -4.39 10.41 11.32
N PRO A 94 -4.89 10.37 12.57
CA PRO A 94 -4.11 10.74 13.73
C PRO A 94 -2.96 9.74 13.94
N GLY A 95 -1.76 10.10 13.47
CA GLY A 95 -0.56 9.29 13.55
C GLY A 95 -0.30 8.41 12.32
N PRO A 96 0.64 7.45 12.41
CA PRO A 96 0.91 6.52 11.32
C PRO A 96 -0.32 5.65 11.04
N PRO A 97 -0.76 5.48 9.78
CA PRO A 97 -1.97 4.74 9.43
C PRO A 97 -1.97 3.29 9.91
N LEU A 98 -0.80 2.65 9.95
CA LEU A 98 -0.62 1.28 10.45
C LEU A 98 0.43 1.29 11.56
N PRO A 99 0.06 1.61 12.81
CA PRO A 99 1.03 1.93 13.87
C PRO A 99 1.90 0.75 14.32
N ASN A 100 1.46 -0.48 14.04
CA ASN A 100 2.17 -1.73 14.39
C ASN A 100 2.75 -2.45 13.16
N LEU A 101 2.86 -1.76 12.03
CA LEU A 101 3.46 -2.32 10.84
C LEU A 101 4.95 -2.57 11.08
N HIS A 102 5.39 -3.81 10.92
CA HIS A 102 6.78 -4.25 11.05
C HIS A 102 7.42 -4.56 9.71
N SER A 103 6.63 -4.97 8.71
CA SER A 103 7.11 -5.31 7.38
C SER A 103 6.21 -4.73 6.30
N LEU A 104 6.80 -4.04 5.34
CA LEU A 104 6.14 -3.53 4.15
C LEU A 104 6.81 -4.10 2.91
N GLU A 105 6.07 -4.91 2.16
CA GLU A 105 6.54 -5.52 0.91
C GLU A 105 5.54 -5.20 -0.21
N TYR A 106 5.98 -4.48 -1.23
CA TYR A 106 5.06 -4.05 -2.28
C TYR A 106 5.70 -4.00 -3.66
N ASP A 107 5.12 -4.74 -4.59
CA ASP A 107 5.58 -4.81 -5.98
C ASP A 107 4.73 -3.91 -6.89
N GLY A 108 5.39 -2.94 -7.52
CA GLY A 108 4.82 -1.98 -8.46
C GLY A 108 4.28 -2.59 -9.75
N LEU A 109 4.59 -3.85 -10.05
CA LEU A 109 3.98 -4.59 -11.16
C LEU A 109 2.53 -5.00 -10.88
N PHE A 110 2.14 -5.12 -9.60
CA PHE A 110 0.80 -5.56 -9.19
C PHE A 110 -0.14 -4.41 -8.87
N LEU A 111 0.08 -3.31 -9.58
CA LEU A 111 -0.57 -2.06 -9.33
C LEU A 111 -1.18 -1.51 -10.59
N ASP A 112 -2.40 -1.06 -10.45
CA ASP A 112 -3.03 -0.06 -11.30
C ASP A 112 -2.39 1.34 -11.12
N ILE A 113 -1.14 1.37 -10.66
CA ILE A 113 -0.38 2.56 -10.30
C ILE A 113 0.82 2.54 -11.22
N GLY A 114 0.72 3.22 -12.37
CA GLY A 114 1.68 3.17 -13.46
C GLY A 114 3.10 3.65 -13.11
N GLY A 115 3.83 2.88 -12.31
CA GLY A 115 5.19 3.16 -11.85
C GLY A 115 5.32 4.17 -10.69
N ILE A 116 4.22 4.79 -10.23
CA ILE A 116 4.22 5.89 -9.23
C ILE A 116 4.12 5.38 -7.78
N ALA A 117 3.85 4.10 -7.58
CA ALA A 117 3.45 3.54 -6.29
C ALA A 117 4.48 3.66 -5.17
N VAL A 118 5.76 3.61 -5.51
CA VAL A 118 6.80 3.47 -4.50
C VAL A 118 6.85 4.70 -3.57
N PRO A 119 6.88 5.95 -4.08
CA PRO A 119 6.73 7.13 -3.23
C PRO A 119 5.44 7.18 -2.41
N ALA A 120 4.30 6.69 -2.93
CA ALA A 120 3.02 6.74 -2.21
C ALA A 120 3.00 5.82 -0.98
N MET A 121 3.77 4.73 -0.99
CA MET A 121 3.86 3.79 0.13
C MET A 121 4.50 4.39 1.39
N ARG A 122 5.15 5.57 1.29
CA ARG A 122 5.70 6.30 2.45
C ARG A 122 4.65 6.67 3.50
N ILE A 123 3.38 6.68 3.14
CA ILE A 123 2.27 6.89 4.09
C ILE A 123 2.27 5.83 5.19
N PHE A 124 2.75 4.61 4.90
CA PHE A 124 2.79 3.50 5.86
C PHE A 124 4.07 3.45 6.70
N PHE A 125 5.01 4.39 6.51
CA PHE A 125 6.19 4.47 7.36
C PHE A 125 5.80 4.86 8.78
N GLY A 126 6.38 4.14 9.75
CA GLY A 126 5.99 4.26 11.14
C GLY A 126 7.04 3.69 12.08
N PRO A 127 6.92 3.98 13.39
CA PRO A 127 8.01 3.80 14.34
C PRO A 127 8.43 2.35 14.59
N ARG A 128 7.58 1.39 14.22
CA ARG A 128 7.81 -0.05 14.41
C ARG A 128 8.22 -0.78 13.12
N LEU A 129 8.36 -0.05 12.02
CA LEU A 129 8.72 -0.64 10.73
C LEU A 129 10.18 -1.07 10.73
N MET A 130 10.42 -2.36 10.51
CA MET A 130 11.74 -3.00 10.54
C MET A 130 12.23 -3.44 9.16
N SER A 131 11.30 -3.73 8.23
CA SER A 131 11.64 -4.16 6.87
C SER A 131 10.80 -3.45 5.82
N VAL A 132 11.45 -2.96 4.77
CA VAL A 132 10.82 -2.38 3.57
C VAL A 132 11.41 -3.02 2.32
N LYS A 133 10.54 -3.56 1.46
CA LYS A 133 10.90 -4.09 0.14
C LYS A 133 9.93 -3.53 -0.89
N LEU A 134 10.38 -2.57 -1.68
CA LEU A 134 9.56 -1.94 -2.71
C LEU A 134 10.18 -2.20 -4.09
N TRP A 135 9.37 -2.65 -5.04
CA TRP A 135 9.76 -2.77 -6.44
C TRP A 135 9.07 -1.67 -7.26
N ALA A 136 9.85 -0.85 -7.97
CA ALA A 136 9.38 0.23 -8.84
C ALA A 136 9.84 0.01 -10.28
N HIS A 137 9.07 0.51 -11.25
CA HIS A 137 9.52 0.68 -12.62
C HIS A 137 10.19 2.05 -12.75
N ALA A 138 11.48 2.06 -13.03
CA ALA A 138 12.34 3.21 -12.81
C ALA A 138 12.57 3.99 -14.11
N LYS A 139 12.06 5.23 -14.11
CA LYS A 139 12.66 6.36 -14.84
C LYS A 139 12.04 7.72 -14.52
N ARG A 140 10.89 7.78 -13.82
CA ARG A 140 10.11 9.04 -13.68
C ARG A 140 10.14 9.75 -12.32
N HIS A 141 10.79 9.20 -11.27
CA HIS A 141 10.61 9.69 -9.89
C HIS A 141 11.86 9.65 -8.99
N GLU A 142 13.03 10.05 -9.51
CA GLU A 142 14.28 10.06 -8.71
C GLU A 142 14.17 10.95 -7.46
N ASP A 143 13.73 12.20 -7.61
CA ASP A 143 13.58 13.14 -6.49
C ASP A 143 12.59 12.65 -5.42
N ALA A 144 11.45 12.10 -5.85
CA ALA A 144 10.45 11.56 -4.94
C ALA A 144 10.94 10.31 -4.20
N SER A 145 11.81 9.51 -4.86
CA SER A 145 12.44 8.35 -4.23
C SER A 145 13.46 8.78 -3.18
N ILE A 146 14.26 9.83 -3.45
CA ILE A 146 15.19 10.40 -2.46
C ILE A 146 14.42 10.94 -1.24
N GLN A 147 13.34 11.68 -1.46
CA GLN A 147 12.52 12.20 -0.37
C GLN A 147 11.89 11.08 0.46
N MET A 148 11.38 10.03 -0.19
CA MET A 148 10.88 8.84 0.50
C MET A 148 11.95 8.18 1.37
N LEU A 149 13.19 8.05 0.89
CA LEU A 149 14.28 7.45 1.68
C LEU A 149 14.61 8.27 2.93
N LYS A 150 14.57 9.61 2.84
CA LYS A 150 14.74 10.49 4.01
C LYS A 150 13.61 10.26 5.02
N GLU A 151 12.36 10.26 4.55
CA GLU A 151 11.20 10.02 5.40
C GLU A 151 11.23 8.64 6.06
N LEU A 152 11.76 7.62 5.37
CA LEU A 152 11.92 6.28 5.95
C LEU A 152 12.83 6.33 7.18
N ALA A 153 14.00 6.96 7.05
CA ALA A 153 14.95 7.07 8.15
C ALA A 153 14.38 7.88 9.33
N GLU A 154 13.61 8.93 9.05
CA GLU A 154 12.99 9.78 10.07
C GLU A 154 11.81 9.10 10.79
N LYS A 155 10.93 8.42 10.05
CA LYS A 155 9.68 7.85 10.59
C LYS A 155 9.86 6.43 11.14
N SER A 156 10.88 5.71 10.68
CA SER A 156 11.10 4.29 10.99
C SER A 156 12.50 4.07 11.59
N PRO A 157 12.77 4.56 12.82
CA PRO A 157 14.10 4.47 13.44
C PRO A 157 14.58 3.05 13.73
N GLN A 158 13.69 2.05 13.66
CA GLN A 158 13.99 0.64 13.85
C GLN A 158 14.23 -0.11 12.53
N ILE A 159 14.38 0.60 11.41
CA ILE A 159 14.56 -0.04 10.11
C ILE A 159 15.88 -0.83 10.08
N GLU A 160 15.76 -2.14 9.85
CA GLU A 160 16.90 -3.07 9.75
C GLU A 160 17.20 -3.42 8.29
N GLN A 161 16.16 -3.49 7.46
CA GLN A 161 16.25 -3.90 6.06
C GLN A 161 15.45 -2.96 5.18
N ALA A 162 16.11 -2.38 4.17
CA ALA A 162 15.45 -1.57 3.17
C ALA A 162 15.97 -1.98 1.78
N SER A 163 15.07 -2.37 0.89
CA SER A 163 15.40 -2.78 -0.48
C SER A 163 14.45 -2.09 -1.44
N PHE A 164 15.02 -1.33 -2.37
CA PHE A 164 14.30 -0.62 -3.41
C PHE A 164 14.83 -1.11 -4.75
N MET A 165 14.02 -1.89 -5.45
CA MET A 165 14.39 -2.42 -6.77
C MET A 165 13.74 -1.58 -7.85
N PHE A 166 14.53 -1.22 -8.85
CA PHE A 166 14.17 -0.30 -9.91
C PHE A 166 14.35 -1.03 -11.25
N PHE A 167 13.27 -1.45 -11.88
CA PHE A 167 13.32 -2.10 -13.19
C PHE A 167 13.43 -1.04 -14.29
N ALA A 168 14.43 -1.16 -15.16
CA ALA A 168 14.49 -0.35 -16.37
C ALA A 168 13.42 -0.84 -17.36
N ASP A 169 12.79 0.07 -18.10
CA ASP A 169 11.84 -0.30 -19.16
C ASP A 169 12.47 -1.36 -20.08
N CYS A 170 11.90 -2.57 -20.13
CA CYS A 170 12.18 -3.50 -21.20
C CYS A 170 11.76 -2.80 -22.52
N PRO A 171 12.66 -2.69 -23.52
CA PRO A 171 12.27 -2.15 -24.82
C PRO A 171 11.12 -3.01 -25.34
N ARG A 172 9.97 -2.38 -25.60
CA ARG A 172 8.87 -3.02 -26.29
C ARG A 172 9.39 -3.46 -27.66
N ALA A 173 9.42 -4.77 -27.91
CA ALA A 173 9.69 -5.35 -29.22
C ALA A 173 8.53 -5.04 -30.19
#